data_AF-A0A920AAF7-F1
#
_entry.id   AF-A0A920AAF7-F1
#
_cell.length_a   1.000
_cell.length_b   1.000
_cell.length_c   1.000
_cell.angle_alpha   90.00
_cell.angle_beta   90.00
_cell.angle_gamma   90.00
#
_symmetry.space_group_name_H-M   'P 1'
#
loop_
_entity.id
_entity.type
_entity.pdbx_description
1 polymer ?
#
loop_
_entity_poly.entity_id
_entity_poly.type
_entity_poly.pdbx_seq_one_letter_code
_entity_poly.pdbx_strand_id
1 'polypeptide(L)'
;MKKYKFQIFIFWLIFSIGIFSMFGVFYLASVGKFGEMPDFRQLENPKTNFASEIVSSDNQILGKYYFNDNRTPVDYDEINPETVNALIATEDERFYSHPGIDLKATIRAIVF
;
A
#
# COMPACT_ATOMS: atom_id res chain seq x y z
N MET A 1 -42.43 -19.35 -20.29
CA MET A 1 -41.63 -18.25 -19.71
C MET A 1 -41.63 -18.14 -18.17
N LYS A 2 -42.52 -18.82 -17.40
CA LYS A 2 -42.52 -18.72 -15.91
C LYS A 2 -41.43 -19.56 -15.20
N LYS A 3 -40.89 -20.60 -15.85
CA LYS A 3 -39.98 -21.61 -15.26
C LYS A 3 -38.62 -21.06 -14.78
N TYR A 4 -38.18 -19.92 -15.32
CA TYR A 4 -36.89 -19.30 -15.00
C TYR A 4 -37.01 -17.97 -14.24
N LYS A 5 -38.23 -17.51 -13.92
CA LYS A 5 -38.43 -16.19 -13.27
C LYS A 5 -37.73 -16.09 -11.93
N PHE A 6 -37.71 -17.17 -11.17
CA PHE A 6 -37.04 -17.24 -9.87
C PHE A 6 -35.52 -17.15 -10.01
N GLN A 7 -34.94 -17.88 -10.97
CA GLN A 7 -33.51 -17.89 -11.26
C GLN A 7 -33.05 -16.53 -11.80
N ILE A 8 -33.84 -15.91 -12.67
CA ILE A 8 -33.59 -14.56 -13.19
C ILE A 8 -33.65 -13.53 -12.04
N PHE A 9 -34.62 -13.65 -11.13
CA PHE A 9 -34.70 -12.79 -9.95
C PHE A 9 -33.48 -12.95 -9.03
N ILE A 10 -33.09 -14.20 -8.72
CA ILE A 10 -31.90 -14.47 -7.91
C ILE A 10 -30.63 -13.91 -8.57
N PHE A 11 -30.48 -14.09 -9.88
CA PHE A 11 -29.34 -13.54 -10.62
C PHE A 11 -29.25 -12.02 -10.45
N TRP A 12 -30.35 -11.30 -10.69
CA TRP A 12 -30.37 -9.85 -10.55
C TRP A 12 -30.20 -9.39 -9.10
N LEU A 13 -30.69 -10.16 -8.12
CA LEU A 13 -30.48 -9.90 -6.70
C LEU A 13 -28.99 -9.99 -6.35
N ILE A 14 -28.32 -11.10 -6.70
CA ILE A 14 -26.88 -11.30 -6.42
C ILE A 14 -26.04 -10.24 -7.15
N PHE A 15 -26.34 -9.98 -8.42
CA PHE A 15 -25.65 -8.96 -9.21
C PHE A 15 -25.77 -7.57 -8.58
N SER A 16 -26.98 -7.19 -8.16
CA SER A 16 -27.22 -5.90 -7.50
C SER A 16 -26.50 -5.82 -6.15
N ILE A 17 -26.54 -6.88 -5.34
CA ILE A 17 -25.80 -6.96 -4.08
C ILE A 17 -24.29 -6.77 -4.31
N GLY A 18 -23.72 -7.40 -5.35
CA GLY A 18 -22.31 -7.23 -5.70
C GLY A 18 -21.96 -5.77 -6.03
N ILE A 19 -22.81 -5.11 -6.83
CA ILE A 19 -22.65 -3.68 -7.16
C ILE A 19 -22.75 -2.81 -5.90
N PHE A 20 -23.81 -2.98 -5.11
CA PHE A 20 -24.02 -2.19 -3.89
C PHE A 20 -22.94 -2.45 -2.84
N SER A 21 -22.42 -3.67 -2.74
CA SER A 21 -21.29 -4.00 -1.87
C SER A 21 -20.04 -3.26 -2.31
N MET A 22 -19.72 -3.23 -3.61
CA MET A 22 -18.57 -2.49 -4.14
C MET A 22 -18.66 -0.99 -3.78
N PHE A 23 -19.77 -0.33 -4.11
CA PHE A 23 -19.98 1.08 -3.75
C PHE A 23 -20.02 1.29 -2.23
N GLY A 24 -20.56 0.33 -1.49
CA GLY A 24 -20.61 0.33 -0.03
C GLY A 24 -19.23 0.38 0.59
N VAL A 25 -18.25 -0.39 0.09
CA VAL A 25 -16.88 -0.35 0.59
C VAL A 25 -16.27 1.05 0.38
N PHE A 26 -16.39 1.63 -0.81
CA PHE A 26 -15.86 2.97 -1.07
C PHE A 26 -16.57 4.06 -0.24
N TYR A 27 -17.88 3.95 -0.05
CA TYR A 27 -18.62 4.86 0.82
C TYR A 27 -18.16 4.75 2.28
N LEU A 28 -18.05 3.53 2.81
CA LEU A 28 -17.58 3.29 4.17
C LEU A 28 -16.15 3.79 4.38
N ALA A 29 -15.27 3.61 3.39
CA ALA A 29 -13.93 4.22 3.38
C ALA A 29 -14.01 5.74 3.39
N SER A 30 -14.86 6.34 2.54
CA SER A 30 -15.05 7.79 2.46
C SER A 30 -15.51 8.42 3.77
N VAL A 31 -16.32 7.72 4.57
CA VAL A 31 -16.79 8.22 5.87
C VAL A 31 -15.89 7.77 7.03
N GLY A 32 -14.71 7.22 6.74
CA GLY A 32 -13.68 6.90 7.72
C GLY A 32 -13.94 5.65 8.56
N LYS A 33 -14.84 4.75 8.14
CA LYS A 33 -15.10 3.50 8.88
C LYS A 33 -13.91 2.54 8.92
N PHE A 34 -12.96 2.69 7.99
CA PHE A 34 -11.73 1.92 7.94
C PHE A 34 -10.51 2.68 8.48
N GLY A 35 -10.72 3.84 9.11
CA GLY A 35 -9.66 4.71 9.62
C GLY A 35 -9.69 6.10 8.97
N GLU A 36 -8.88 7.00 9.51
CA GLU A 36 -8.72 8.35 8.96
C GLU A 36 -7.99 8.27 7.62
N MET A 37 -8.59 8.86 6.57
CA MET A 37 -7.88 9.04 5.32
C MET A 37 -7.03 10.31 5.39
N PRO A 38 -5.75 10.26 5.00
CA PRO A 38 -4.92 11.46 4.95
C PRO A 38 -5.54 12.48 3.99
N ASP A 39 -5.46 13.74 4.38
CA ASP A 39 -5.88 14.86 3.54
C ASP A 39 -4.97 14.96 2.30
N PHE A 40 -5.52 15.47 1.20
CA PHE A 40 -4.81 15.60 -0.08
C PHE A 40 -3.49 16.38 0.08
N ARG A 41 -3.47 17.39 0.94
CA ARG A 41 -2.26 18.17 1.26
C ARG A 41 -1.14 17.33 1.86
N GLN A 42 -1.47 16.29 2.62
CA GLN A 42 -0.49 15.37 3.18
C GLN A 42 0.07 14.42 2.12
N LEU A 43 -0.72 14.13 1.08
CA LEU A 43 -0.28 13.32 -0.06
C LEU A 43 0.61 14.11 -1.03
N GLU A 44 0.32 15.40 -1.23
CA GLU A 44 1.17 16.28 -2.05
C GLU A 44 2.51 16.61 -1.38
N ASN A 45 2.52 16.72 -0.05
CA ASN A 45 3.71 17.01 0.73
C ASN A 45 3.82 16.05 1.92
N PRO A 46 4.18 14.78 1.67
CA PRO A 46 4.38 13.81 2.73
C PRO A 46 5.48 14.31 3.66
N LYS A 47 5.15 14.51 4.94
CA LYS A 47 6.13 14.91 5.95
C LYS A 47 6.94 13.69 6.37
N THR A 48 8.08 13.48 5.74
CA THR A 48 9.08 12.52 6.21
C THR A 48 9.95 13.17 7.28
N ASN A 49 10.02 12.54 8.46
CA ASN A 49 10.89 13.00 9.54
C ASN A 49 12.35 12.69 9.18
N PHE A 50 13.07 13.67 8.65
CA PHE A 50 14.51 13.54 8.44
C PHE A 50 15.28 13.89 9.71
N ALA A 51 16.36 13.17 9.97
CA ALA A 51 17.26 13.50 11.05
C ALA A 51 18.10 14.73 10.67
N SER A 52 18.23 15.70 11.59
CA SER A 52 19.19 16.79 11.44
C SER A 52 20.59 16.29 11.73
N GLU A 53 21.54 16.55 10.84
CA GLU A 53 22.92 16.08 10.99
C GLU A 53 23.82 17.19 11.53
N ILE A 54 24.63 16.88 12.54
CA ILE A 54 25.67 17.76 13.06
C ILE A 54 26.95 17.40 12.32
N VAL A 55 27.45 18.32 11.48
CA VAL A 55 28.62 18.09 10.64
C VAL A 55 29.79 18.97 11.10
N SER A 56 30.96 18.37 11.24
CA SER A 56 32.22 19.05 11.59
C SER A 56 32.79 19.85 10.41
N SER A 57 33.74 20.75 10.66
CA SER A 57 34.39 21.56 9.62
C SER A 57 35.18 20.75 8.59
N ASP A 58 35.54 19.52 8.93
CA ASP A 58 36.18 18.52 8.05
C ASP A 58 35.16 17.58 7.38
N ASN A 59 33.87 17.94 7.41
CA ASN A 59 32.77 17.23 6.75
C ASN A 59 32.44 15.84 7.34
N GLN A 60 32.83 15.58 8.59
CA GLN A 60 32.45 14.36 9.31
C GLN A 60 31.12 14.55 10.06
N ILE A 61 30.23 13.56 9.99
CA ILE A 61 28.97 13.55 10.75
C ILE A 61 29.30 13.19 12.21
N LEU A 62 29.11 14.14 13.11
CA LEU A 62 29.34 14.00 14.56
C LEU A 62 28.14 13.40 15.29
N GLY A 63 26.94 13.55 14.73
CA GLY A 63 25.71 13.03 15.32
C GLY A 63 24.47 13.38 14.51
N LYS A 64 23.38 12.67 14.81
CA LYS A 64 22.06 12.90 14.21
C LYS A 64 21.06 13.22 15.31
N TYR A 65 20.29 14.29 15.14
CA TYR A 65 19.18 14.65 16.00
C TYR A 65 17.86 14.31 15.30
N TYR A 66 17.10 13.40 15.88
CA TYR A 66 15.81 12.95 15.36
C TYR A 66 14.83 12.74 16.50
N PHE A 67 13.54 12.99 16.25
CA PHE A 67 12.48 12.81 17.25
C PHE A 67 12.10 11.34 17.42
N ASN A 68 11.61 10.70 16.35
CA ASN A 68 11.06 9.34 16.39
C ASN A 68 11.81 8.36 15.47
N ASP A 69 12.33 8.85 14.35
CA ASP A 69 12.84 8.03 13.27
C ASP A 69 14.28 8.44 12.92
N ASN A 70 15.23 7.51 13.02
CA ASN A 70 16.59 7.73 12.53
C ASN A 70 16.68 7.37 11.04
N ARG A 71 16.21 8.27 10.17
CA ARG A 71 16.18 8.06 8.72
C ARG A 71 17.15 8.99 8.01
N THR A 72 17.81 8.44 7.00
CA THR A 72 18.65 9.19 6.05
C THR A 72 18.02 9.02 4.66
N PRO A 73 17.68 10.11 3.96
CA PRO A 73 17.21 10.01 2.58
C PRO A 73 18.34 9.45 1.70
N VAL A 74 17.96 8.61 0.75
CA VAL A 74 18.86 8.03 -0.26
C VAL A 74 18.08 7.95 -1.56
N ASP A 75 18.68 8.39 -2.66
CA ASP A 75 18.06 8.26 -3.97
C ASP A 75 18.19 6.80 -4.46
N TYR A 76 17.28 6.36 -5.32
CA TYR A 76 17.20 4.94 -5.70
C TYR A 76 18.48 4.43 -6.39
N ASP A 77 19.12 5.28 -7.18
CA ASP A 77 20.37 5.00 -7.89
C ASP A 77 21.60 4.95 -6.98
N GLU A 78 21.50 5.47 -5.75
CA GLU A 78 22.53 5.35 -4.72
C GLU A 78 22.45 4.02 -3.94
N ILE A 79 21.36 3.26 -4.09
CA ILE A 79 21.15 1.98 -3.41
C ILE A 79 21.95 0.88 -4.12
N ASN A 80 22.71 0.10 -3.36
CA ASN A 80 23.41 -1.07 -3.90
C ASN A 80 22.41 -2.03 -4.57
N PRO A 81 22.59 -2.41 -5.85
CA PRO A 81 21.70 -3.31 -6.55
C PRO A 81 21.48 -4.66 -5.84
N GLU A 82 22.50 -5.16 -5.13
CA GLU A 82 22.39 -6.40 -4.36
C GLU A 82 21.43 -6.27 -3.17
N THR A 83 21.32 -5.07 -2.57
CA THR A 83 20.34 -4.81 -1.51
C THR A 83 18.91 -4.84 -2.06
N VAL A 84 18.69 -4.26 -3.25
CA VAL A 84 17.40 -4.31 -3.93
C VAL A 84 17.03 -5.75 -4.29
N ASN A 85 17.97 -6.48 -4.89
CA ASN A 85 17.77 -7.88 -5.26
C ASN A 85 17.48 -8.77 -4.04
N ALA A 86 18.20 -8.57 -2.93
CA ALA A 86 17.96 -9.30 -1.69
C ALA A 86 16.56 -9.05 -1.14
N LEU A 87 16.12 -7.78 -1.08
CA LEU A 87 14.78 -7.41 -0.62
C LEU A 87 13.68 -8.06 -1.48
N ILE A 88 13.83 -7.99 -2.80
CA ILE A 88 12.90 -8.62 -3.74
C ILE A 88 12.86 -10.13 -3.50
N ALA A 89 14.02 -10.78 -3.39
CA ALA A 89 14.08 -12.22 -3.17
C ALA A 89 13.43 -12.67 -1.84
N THR A 90 13.46 -11.84 -0.80
CA THR A 90 12.92 -12.19 0.53
C THR A 90 11.46 -11.82 0.74
N GLU A 91 11.04 -10.64 0.29
CA GLU A 91 9.68 -10.12 0.55
C GLU A 91 8.71 -10.48 -0.58
N ASP A 92 9.14 -10.30 -1.83
CA ASP A 92 8.29 -10.51 -3.00
C ASP A 92 9.10 -10.86 -4.25
N GLU A 93 9.37 -12.16 -4.41
CA GLU A 93 10.19 -12.66 -5.53
C GLU A 93 9.60 -12.34 -6.92
N ARG A 94 8.31 -11.98 -6.99
CA ARG A 94 7.58 -11.69 -8.23
C ARG A 94 7.23 -10.21 -8.36
N PHE A 95 7.81 -9.33 -7.55
CA PHE A 95 7.47 -7.91 -7.49
C PHE A 95 7.28 -7.24 -8.87
N TYR A 96 8.22 -7.47 -9.80
CA TYR A 96 8.16 -6.89 -11.16
C TYR A 96 7.28 -7.66 -12.16
N SER A 97 6.80 -8.84 -11.79
CA SER A 97 6.02 -9.74 -12.65
C SER A 97 4.52 -9.65 -12.44
N HIS A 98 4.05 -8.93 -11.41
CA HIS A 98 2.62 -8.72 -11.16
C HIS A 98 2.25 -7.23 -11.12
N PRO A 99 0.99 -6.88 -11.42
CA PRO A 99 0.53 -5.48 -11.48
C PRO A 99 0.22 -4.89 -10.10
N GLY A 100 1.02 -5.23 -9.08
CA GLY A 100 0.80 -4.87 -7.67
C GLY A 100 -0.01 -5.88 -6.85
N ILE A 101 -1.01 -6.57 -7.44
CA ILE A 101 -1.73 -7.67 -6.75
C ILE A 101 -1.17 -9.02 -7.22
N ASP A 102 -0.41 -9.70 -6.37
CA ASP A 102 -0.04 -11.09 -6.58
C ASP A 102 -1.21 -12.02 -6.24
N LEU A 103 -2.03 -12.35 -7.23
CA LEU A 103 -3.18 -13.25 -7.08
C LEU A 103 -2.81 -14.60 -6.45
N LYS A 104 -1.64 -15.15 -6.78
CA LYS A 104 -1.18 -16.44 -6.24
C LYS A 104 -0.89 -16.30 -4.74
N ALA A 105 -0.19 -15.24 -4.33
CA ALA A 105 0.07 -14.96 -2.92
C ALA A 105 -1.21 -14.61 -2.16
N THR A 106 -2.12 -13.81 -2.74
CA THR A 106 -3.41 -13.44 -2.12
C THR A 106 -4.29 -14.66 -1.88
N ILE A 107 -4.46 -15.54 -2.87
CA ILE A 107 -5.24 -16.78 -2.68
C ILE A 107 -4.57 -17.67 -1.61
N ARG A 108 -3.24 -17.78 -1.63
CA ARG A 108 -2.50 -18.53 -0.60
C ARG A 108 -2.79 -18.00 0.81
N ALA A 109 -2.77 -16.68 1.01
CA ALA A 109 -3.04 -16.06 2.31
C ALA A 109 -4.51 -16.17 2.79
N ILE A 110 -5.45 -16.46 1.88
CA ILE A 110 -6.86 -16.71 2.25
C ILE A 110 -7.07 -18.17 2.65
N VAL A 111 -6.38 -19.08 1.99
CA VAL A 111 -6.55 -20.53 2.16
C VAL A 111 -5.74 -21.09 3.33
N PHE A 112 -4.58 -20.49 3.61
CA PHE A 112 -3.69 -20.84 4.72
C PHE A 112 -3.72 -19.74 5.78
#